data_AF-A0A934RV75-F1
#
_entry.id   AF-A0A934RV75-F1
#
_cell.length_a   1.000
_cell.length_b   1.000
_cell.length_c   1.000
_cell.angle_alpha   90.00
_cell.angle_beta   90.00
_cell.angle_gamma   90.00
#
_symmetry.space_group_name_H-M   'P 1'
#
loop_
_entity.id
_entity.type
_entity.pdbx_description
1 polymer ?
#
loop_
_entity_poly.entity_id
_entity_poly.type
_entity_poly.pdbx_seq_one_letter_code
_entity_poly.pdbx_strand_id
1 'polypeptide(L)'
;MKRNSFLSREFLIISLGLIVSVAVVFSAYRFYIWPVAEDIEIASLVEANQNPDKPKVASRSFVIILKDKEQMVCLMLMMWAMIILGYKGLRVMGERSVITHPFLRISKGERIIPEEALGHYKDLQSDVSRTPKLKSKILPDIILSALHRFDSTHSIQDASSAVHEKSEMAYDELDSDLGLLRYLAWAIPSVGFIGTVRGIGEALAQADEAIKGDISGVTASLGLAFNSTLIALLLSIALMFFLHLLQGKQEKLILDLKEFVSKRVIALMKTPEHEETHISFT
;
A
#
# COMPACT_ATOMS: atom_id res chain seq x y z
N MET A 1 4.41 -25.24 -13.50
CA MET A 1 4.13 -24.47 -14.72
C MET A 1 4.28 -22.98 -14.40
N LYS A 2 5.39 -22.35 -14.81
CA LYS A 2 5.64 -20.91 -14.64
C LYS A 2 4.59 -20.13 -15.44
N ARG A 3 3.59 -19.56 -14.77
CA ARG A 3 2.60 -18.68 -15.39
C ARG A 3 3.29 -17.33 -15.62
N ASN A 4 3.43 -16.92 -16.88
CA ASN A 4 4.09 -15.68 -17.31
C ASN A 4 3.69 -14.48 -16.41
N SER A 5 4.65 -14.04 -15.60
CA SER A 5 4.51 -13.00 -14.57
C SER A 5 4.16 -11.61 -15.13
N PHE A 6 4.43 -11.37 -16.42
CA PHE A 6 4.30 -10.07 -17.07
C PHE A 6 2.86 -9.56 -17.23
N LEU A 7 1.84 -10.40 -16.99
CA LEU A 7 0.41 -10.05 -17.08
C LEU A 7 -0.34 -10.45 -15.80
N SER A 8 0.29 -10.32 -14.64
CA SER A 8 -0.47 -10.36 -13.38
C SER A 8 -1.49 -9.22 -13.36
N ARG A 9 -2.72 -9.47 -12.87
CA ARG A 9 -3.75 -8.43 -12.67
C ARG A 9 -3.20 -7.25 -11.88
N GLU A 10 -2.33 -7.52 -10.92
CA GLU A 10 -1.66 -6.49 -10.14
C GLU A 10 -0.73 -5.62 -10.98
N PHE A 11 0.11 -6.23 -11.82
CA PHE A 11 0.99 -5.48 -12.73
C PHE A 11 0.18 -4.56 -13.65
N LEU A 12 -0.92 -5.06 -14.23
CA LEU A 12 -1.82 -4.26 -15.06
C LEU A 12 -2.39 -3.06 -14.31
N ILE A 13 -2.84 -3.25 -13.07
CA ILE A 13 -3.40 -2.16 -12.24
C ILE A 13 -2.31 -1.13 -11.89
N ILE A 14 -1.11 -1.58 -11.55
CA ILE A 14 0.03 -0.71 -11.23
C ILE A 14 0.42 0.12 -12.46
N SER A 15 0.61 -0.52 -13.63
CA SER A 15 1.00 0.17 -14.87
C SER A 15 -0.09 1.10 -15.39
N LEU A 16 -1.35 0.67 -15.39
CA LEU A 16 -2.47 1.53 -15.79
C LEU A 16 -2.63 2.70 -14.82
N GLY A 17 -2.46 2.46 -13.51
CA GLY A 17 -2.50 3.49 -12.49
C GLY A 17 -1.48 4.60 -12.72
N LEU A 18 -0.27 4.25 -13.20
CA LEU A 18 0.76 5.22 -13.57
C LEU A 18 0.34 6.06 -14.79
N ILE A 19 -0.19 5.40 -15.83
CA ILE A 19 -0.64 6.12 -17.04
C ILE A 19 -1.76 7.09 -16.67
N VAL A 20 -2.72 6.64 -15.84
CA VAL A 20 -3.83 7.47 -15.35
C VAL A 20 -3.32 8.64 -14.51
N SER A 21 -2.37 8.41 -13.58
CA SER A 21 -1.85 9.49 -12.75
C SER A 21 -1.12 10.55 -13.58
N VAL A 22 -0.30 10.13 -14.55
CA VAL A 22 0.38 11.04 -15.47
C VAL A 22 -0.64 11.82 -16.30
N ALA A 23 -1.59 11.14 -16.93
CA ALA A 23 -2.58 11.77 -17.79
C ALA A 23 -3.46 12.79 -17.03
N VAL A 24 -3.95 12.43 -15.84
CA VAL A 24 -4.82 13.29 -15.04
C VAL A 24 -4.07 14.50 -14.50
N VAL A 25 -2.90 14.28 -13.89
CA VAL A 25 -2.13 15.40 -13.32
C VAL A 25 -1.63 16.31 -14.43
N PHE A 26 -1.11 15.77 -15.54
CA PHE A 26 -0.67 16.58 -16.67
C PHE A 26 -1.82 17.41 -17.26
N SER A 27 -3.02 16.81 -17.39
CA SER A 27 -4.21 17.55 -17.86
C SER A 27 -4.59 18.67 -16.89
N ALA A 28 -4.60 18.42 -15.58
CA ALA A 28 -4.86 19.44 -14.57
C ALA A 28 -3.85 20.59 -14.64
N TYR A 29 -2.57 20.28 -14.87
CA TYR A 29 -1.54 21.29 -15.07
C TYR A 29 -1.78 22.12 -16.33
N ARG A 30 -2.03 21.45 -17.45
CA ARG A 30 -2.19 22.07 -18.76
C ARG A 30 -3.42 22.97 -18.88
N PHE A 31 -4.54 22.56 -18.29
CA PHE A 31 -5.83 23.24 -18.45
C PHE A 31 -6.22 24.13 -17.27
N TYR A 32 -5.58 23.99 -16.11
CA TYR A 32 -5.94 24.76 -14.91
C TYR A 32 -4.74 25.44 -14.25
N ILE A 33 -3.72 24.69 -13.81
CA ILE A 33 -2.67 25.27 -12.95
C ILE A 33 -1.84 26.30 -13.70
N TRP A 34 -1.33 26.00 -14.90
CA TRP A 34 -0.55 26.97 -15.68
C TRP A 34 -1.35 28.19 -16.13
N PRO A 35 -2.54 28.06 -16.78
CA PRO A 35 -3.28 29.25 -17.21
C PRO A 35 -3.67 30.14 -16.04
N VAL A 36 -4.13 29.56 -14.92
CA VAL A 36 -4.51 30.36 -13.74
C VAL A 36 -3.29 31.00 -13.07
N ALA A 37 -2.13 30.32 -13.05
CA ALA A 37 -0.90 30.91 -12.53
C ALA A 37 -0.46 32.11 -13.38
N GLU A 38 -0.49 31.99 -14.71
CA GLU A 38 -0.18 33.07 -15.65
C GLU A 38 -1.12 34.27 -15.45
N ASP A 39 -2.43 34.05 -15.30
CA ASP A 39 -3.41 35.10 -15.08
C ASP A 39 -3.14 35.89 -13.77
N ILE A 40 -2.81 35.19 -12.67
CA ILE A 40 -2.53 35.83 -11.38
C ILE A 40 -1.21 36.61 -11.45
N GLU A 41 -0.20 36.09 -12.15
CA GLU A 41 1.07 36.79 -12.34
C GLU A 41 0.88 38.07 -13.16
N ILE A 42 0.13 38.00 -14.27
CA ILE A 42 -0.21 39.19 -15.08
C ILE A 42 -0.99 40.21 -14.25
N ALA A 43 -1.98 39.78 -13.46
CA ALA A 43 -2.73 40.69 -12.59
C ALA A 43 -1.82 41.39 -11.57
N SER A 44 -0.89 40.65 -10.96
CA SER A 44 0.09 41.21 -10.01
C SER A 44 1.06 42.19 -10.66
N LEU A 45 1.46 41.94 -11.91
CA LEU A 45 2.32 42.82 -12.69
C LEU A 45 1.60 44.11 -13.10
N VAL A 46 0.33 44.02 -13.49
CA VAL A 46 -0.51 45.18 -13.82
C VAL A 46 -0.71 46.05 -12.58
N GLU A 47 -1.00 45.47 -11.42
CA GLU A 47 -1.15 46.21 -10.17
C GLU A 47 0.15 46.90 -9.74
N ALA A 48 1.29 46.22 -9.90
CA ALA A 48 2.61 46.78 -9.58
C ALA A 48 2.99 47.95 -10.51
N ASN A 49 2.61 47.90 -11.79
CA ASN A 49 2.84 49.01 -12.73
C ASN A 49 1.90 50.19 -12.48
N GLN A 50 0.67 49.95 -12.02
CA GLN A 50 -0.31 51.00 -11.73
C GLN A 50 -0.05 51.71 -10.39
N ASN A 51 0.54 51.03 -9.40
CA ASN A 51 0.81 51.59 -8.07
C ASN A 51 2.28 51.36 -7.65
N PRO A 52 3.24 52.16 -8.16
CA PRO A 52 4.67 51.98 -7.86
C PRO A 52 5.02 52.17 -6.37
N ASP A 53 4.20 52.90 -5.60
CA ASP A 53 4.40 53.14 -4.16
C ASP A 53 3.86 51.99 -3.28
N LYS A 54 3.11 51.02 -3.84
CA LYS A 54 2.69 49.85 -3.08
C LYS A 54 3.85 48.85 -2.99
N PRO A 55 4.12 48.28 -1.80
CA PRO A 55 5.08 47.19 -1.68
C PRO A 55 4.67 46.05 -2.63
N LYS A 56 5.60 45.54 -3.44
CA LYS A 56 5.38 44.35 -4.27
C LYS A 56 5.20 43.15 -3.35
N VAL A 57 3.96 42.90 -2.91
CA VAL A 57 3.63 41.70 -2.15
C VAL A 57 3.39 40.60 -3.17
N ALA A 58 4.30 39.61 -3.23
CA ALA A 58 4.10 38.43 -4.05
C ALA A 58 2.79 37.74 -3.64
N SER A 59 1.84 37.63 -4.56
CA SER A 59 0.58 36.93 -4.34
C SER A 59 0.86 35.45 -4.11
N ARG A 60 0.91 35.01 -2.85
CA ARG A 60 1.09 33.59 -2.49
C ARG A 60 -0.23 32.84 -2.60
N SER A 61 -0.75 32.68 -3.81
CA SER A 61 -1.89 31.79 -4.05
C SER A 61 -1.43 30.33 -4.06
N PHE A 62 -2.30 29.40 -3.66
CA PHE A 62 -1.99 27.97 -3.68
C PHE A 62 -1.60 27.46 -5.08
N VAL A 63 -2.20 28.03 -6.13
CA VAL A 63 -1.90 27.69 -7.53
C VAL A 63 -0.48 28.12 -7.92
N ILE A 64 -0.03 29.29 -7.46
CA ILE A 64 1.34 29.77 -7.68
C ILE A 64 2.37 28.86 -6.99
N ILE A 65 2.06 28.33 -5.81
CA ILE A 65 2.93 27.39 -5.09
C ILE A 65 3.09 26.07 -5.86
N LEU A 66 2.06 25.65 -6.62
CA LEU A 66 2.05 24.39 -7.37
C LEU A 66 2.58 24.47 -8.80
N LYS A 67 2.86 25.67 -9.33
CA LYS A 67 3.08 25.87 -10.77
C LYS A 67 4.29 25.13 -11.35
N ASP A 68 5.31 24.86 -10.53
CA ASP A 68 6.58 24.32 -11.02
C ASP A 68 6.51 22.81 -11.32
N LYS A 69 7.51 22.34 -12.09
CA LYS A 69 7.52 20.99 -12.66
C LYS A 69 7.74 19.91 -11.59
N GLU A 70 8.45 20.24 -10.52
CA GLU A 70 8.73 19.32 -9.42
C GLU A 70 7.46 18.94 -8.67
N GLN A 71 6.60 19.91 -8.38
CA GLN A 71 5.30 19.71 -7.75
C GLN A 71 4.41 18.84 -8.64
N MET A 72 4.45 19.03 -9.96
CA MET A 72 3.73 18.19 -10.92
C MET A 72 4.15 16.72 -10.80
N VAL A 73 5.46 16.44 -10.78
CA VAL A 73 5.99 15.08 -10.63
C VAL A 73 5.62 14.50 -9.26
N CYS A 74 5.75 15.27 -8.18
CA CYS A 74 5.33 14.84 -6.84
C CYS A 74 3.85 14.45 -6.80
N LEU A 75 2.97 15.22 -7.45
CA LEU A 75 1.54 14.92 -7.54
C LEU A 75 1.25 13.68 -8.39
N MET A 76 1.99 13.46 -9.48
CA MET A 76 1.90 12.22 -10.28
C MET A 76 2.25 10.99 -9.45
N LEU A 77 3.36 11.06 -8.71
CA LEU A 77 3.80 9.97 -7.82
C LEU A 77 2.81 9.75 -6.68
N MET A 78 2.30 10.82 -6.07
CA MET A 78 1.29 10.74 -5.01
C MET A 78 0.01 10.08 -5.51
N MET A 79 -0.53 10.54 -6.64
CA MET A 79 -1.77 9.97 -7.20
C MET A 79 -1.58 8.49 -7.56
N TRP A 80 -0.43 8.14 -8.14
CA TRP A 80 -0.09 6.75 -8.42
C TRP A 80 -0.03 5.89 -7.15
N ALA A 81 0.65 6.38 -6.12
CA ALA A 81 0.75 5.71 -4.83
C ALA A 81 -0.64 5.52 -4.19
N MET A 82 -1.50 6.53 -4.25
CA MET A 82 -2.87 6.44 -3.72
C MET A 82 -3.73 5.40 -4.47
N ILE A 83 -3.57 5.27 -5.79
CA ILE A 83 -4.25 4.22 -6.56
C ILE A 83 -3.79 2.83 -6.11
N ILE A 84 -2.48 2.61 -5.98
CA ILE A 84 -1.92 1.33 -5.53
C ILE A 84 -2.39 1.02 -4.10
N LEU A 85 -2.33 2.01 -3.22
CA LEU A 85 -2.73 1.88 -1.81
C LEU A 85 -4.22 1.56 -1.68
N GLY A 86 -5.07 2.23 -2.47
CA GLY A 86 -6.51 1.93 -2.54
C GLY A 86 -6.78 0.51 -3.01
N TYR A 87 -6.11 0.06 -4.08
CA TYR A 87 -6.22 -1.32 -4.57
C TYR A 87 -5.84 -2.36 -3.50
N LYS A 88 -4.69 -2.18 -2.85
CA LYS A 88 -4.24 -3.09 -1.79
C LYS A 88 -5.15 -3.04 -0.56
N GLY A 89 -5.68 -1.87 -0.21
CA GLY A 89 -6.67 -1.70 0.85
C GLY A 89 -7.96 -2.49 0.58
N LEU A 90 -8.48 -2.43 -0.65
CA LEU A 90 -9.65 -3.21 -1.06
C LEU A 90 -9.37 -4.71 -1.05
N ARG A 91 -8.17 -5.16 -1.42
CA ARG A 91 -7.75 -6.57 -1.33
C ARG A 91 -7.79 -7.07 0.11
N VAL A 92 -7.21 -6.31 1.06
CA VAL A 92 -7.22 -6.64 2.49
C VAL A 92 -8.64 -6.71 3.06
N MET A 93 -9.51 -5.76 2.69
CA MET A 93 -10.93 -5.79 3.08
C MET A 93 -11.64 -7.04 2.52
N GLY A 94 -11.33 -7.41 1.28
CA GLY A 94 -11.84 -8.61 0.65
C GLY A 94 -11.33 -9.92 1.26
N GLU A 95 -10.15 -9.96 1.87
CA GLU A 95 -9.69 -11.11 2.67
C GLU A 95 -10.51 -11.24 3.95
N ARG A 96 -10.77 -10.12 4.64
CA ARG A 96 -11.50 -10.14 5.92
C ARG A 96 -12.92 -10.67 5.79
N SER A 97 -13.59 -10.39 4.68
CA SER A 97 -14.94 -10.89 4.40
C SER A 97 -15.01 -12.43 4.31
N VAL A 98 -13.87 -13.11 4.16
CA VAL A 98 -13.82 -14.56 4.00
C VAL A 98 -13.99 -15.27 5.34
N ILE A 99 -13.69 -14.62 6.47
CA ILE A 99 -13.81 -15.18 7.82
C ILE A 99 -15.24 -15.64 8.15
N THR A 100 -16.27 -15.02 7.54
CA THR A 100 -17.68 -15.39 7.76
C THR A 100 -18.11 -16.63 6.98
N HIS A 101 -17.30 -17.13 6.04
CA HIS A 101 -17.62 -18.34 5.31
C HIS A 101 -17.44 -19.58 6.22
N PRO A 102 -18.43 -20.49 6.27
CA PRO A 102 -18.31 -21.73 7.01
C PRO A 102 -17.39 -22.70 6.25
N PHE A 103 -16.09 -22.65 6.53
CA PHE A 103 -15.08 -23.52 5.90
C PHE A 103 -15.16 -24.97 6.32
N LEU A 104 -15.62 -25.22 7.54
CA LEU A 104 -15.78 -26.54 8.09
C LEU A 104 -17.23 -26.67 8.56
N ARG A 105 -17.97 -27.59 7.95
CA ARG A 105 -19.33 -27.94 8.35
C ARG A 105 -19.27 -28.93 9.52
N ILE A 106 -18.66 -28.51 10.62
CA ILE A 106 -18.53 -29.36 11.81
C ILE A 106 -19.79 -29.15 12.67
N SER A 107 -20.46 -30.24 13.01
CA SER A 107 -21.62 -30.24 13.88
C SER A 107 -21.22 -29.83 15.30
N LYS A 108 -22.13 -29.23 16.09
CA LYS A 108 -21.83 -28.85 17.47
C LYS A 108 -21.39 -30.08 18.27
N GLY A 109 -20.13 -30.13 18.68
CA GLY A 109 -19.56 -31.20 19.52
C GLY A 109 -18.68 -32.21 18.78
N GLU A 110 -18.60 -32.14 17.45
CA GLU A 110 -17.74 -33.00 16.63
C GLU A 110 -16.26 -32.58 16.76
N ARG A 111 -15.38 -33.58 16.73
CA ARG A 111 -13.92 -33.44 16.87
C ARG A 111 -13.26 -33.96 15.61
N ILE A 112 -12.17 -33.32 15.20
CA ILE A 112 -11.38 -33.73 14.03
C ILE A 112 -10.35 -34.75 14.51
N ILE A 113 -10.50 -36.00 14.14
CA ILE A 113 -9.48 -37.04 14.32
C ILE A 113 -8.55 -37.09 13.09
N PRO A 114 -7.29 -37.56 13.23
CA PRO A 114 -6.34 -37.60 12.12
C PRO A 114 -6.88 -38.31 10.87
N GLU A 115 -7.62 -39.40 11.06
CA GLU A 115 -8.17 -40.22 9.96
C GLU A 115 -9.25 -39.49 9.14
N GLU A 116 -9.97 -38.56 9.76
CA GLU A 116 -11.00 -37.74 9.12
C GLU A 116 -10.43 -36.43 8.55
N ALA A 117 -9.24 -36.03 8.98
CA ALA A 117 -8.60 -34.77 8.57
C ALA A 117 -8.36 -34.70 7.05
N LEU A 118 -7.98 -35.81 6.42
CA LEU A 118 -7.82 -35.89 4.97
C LEU A 118 -9.15 -35.75 4.22
N GLY A 119 -10.25 -36.23 4.81
CA GLY A 119 -11.60 -36.03 4.27
C GLY A 119 -11.97 -34.55 4.23
N HIS A 120 -11.83 -33.87 5.37
CA HIS A 120 -12.07 -32.43 5.47
C HIS A 120 -11.13 -31.61 4.57
N TYR A 121 -9.88 -32.03 4.42
CA TYR A 121 -8.93 -31.40 3.49
C TYR A 121 -9.44 -31.47 2.05
N LYS A 122 -9.87 -32.65 1.59
CA LYS A 122 -10.38 -32.84 0.22
C LYS A 122 -11.66 -32.07 -0.02
N ASP A 123 -12.58 -32.06 0.94
CA ASP A 123 -13.84 -31.31 0.86
C ASP A 123 -13.55 -29.82 0.71
N LEU A 124 -12.73 -29.25 1.61
CA LEU A 124 -12.34 -27.84 1.55
C LEU A 124 -11.58 -27.51 0.25
N GLN A 125 -10.66 -28.37 -0.18
CA GLN A 125 -9.92 -28.17 -1.43
C GLN A 125 -10.87 -28.17 -2.63
N SER A 126 -11.89 -29.02 -2.63
CA SER A 126 -12.90 -29.07 -3.69
C SER A 126 -13.75 -27.81 -3.69
N ASP A 127 -14.14 -27.31 -2.52
CA ASP A 127 -14.94 -26.08 -2.35
C ASP A 127 -14.14 -24.83 -2.79
N VAL A 128 -12.86 -24.76 -2.43
CA VAL A 128 -11.94 -23.69 -2.88
C VAL A 128 -11.74 -23.75 -4.39
N SER A 129 -11.63 -24.94 -4.97
CA SER A 129 -11.46 -25.13 -6.42
C SER A 129 -12.72 -24.75 -7.21
N ARG A 130 -13.90 -25.00 -6.64
CA ARG A 130 -15.21 -24.67 -7.24
C ARG A 130 -15.59 -23.20 -7.07
N THR A 131 -15.08 -22.52 -6.05
CA THR A 131 -15.46 -21.15 -5.72
C THR A 131 -14.34 -20.16 -6.08
N PRO A 132 -14.42 -19.43 -7.21
CA PRO A 132 -13.37 -18.51 -7.63
C PRO A 132 -13.02 -17.42 -6.60
N LYS A 133 -13.98 -17.06 -5.74
CA LYS A 133 -13.80 -16.05 -4.67
C LYS A 133 -12.92 -16.53 -3.51
N LEU A 134 -12.86 -17.85 -3.29
CA LEU A 134 -12.04 -18.50 -2.26
C LEU A 134 -10.64 -18.85 -2.77
N LYS A 135 -10.50 -18.94 -4.10
CA LYS A 135 -9.22 -19.17 -4.75
C LYS A 135 -8.27 -18.02 -4.41
N SER A 136 -7.02 -18.34 -4.04
CA SER A 136 -5.97 -17.38 -3.64
C SER A 136 -6.31 -16.52 -2.40
N LYS A 137 -7.20 -17.00 -1.53
CA LYS A 137 -7.46 -16.40 -0.21
C LYS A 137 -6.53 -17.00 0.83
N ILE A 138 -6.12 -16.18 1.79
CA ILE A 138 -5.13 -16.58 2.80
C ILE A 138 -5.71 -17.65 3.74
N LEU A 139 -6.96 -17.45 4.19
CA LEU A 139 -7.57 -18.31 5.20
C LEU A 139 -7.72 -19.79 4.77
N PRO A 140 -8.27 -20.11 3.58
CA PRO A 140 -8.34 -21.51 3.14
C PRO A 140 -6.96 -22.18 3.04
N ASP A 141 -5.94 -21.46 2.58
CA ASP A 141 -4.58 -22.00 2.44
C ASP A 141 -3.96 -22.35 3.81
N ILE A 142 -4.23 -21.53 4.84
CA ILE A 142 -3.83 -21.81 6.23
C ILE A 142 -4.57 -23.06 6.75
N ILE A 143 -5.90 -23.16 6.56
CA ILE A 143 -6.69 -24.29 7.05
C ILE A 143 -6.26 -25.60 6.36
N LEU A 144 -6.09 -25.58 5.04
CA LEU A 144 -5.63 -26.73 4.27
C LEU A 144 -4.25 -27.21 4.74
N SER A 145 -3.35 -26.28 5.05
CA SER A 145 -2.02 -26.63 5.56
C SER A 145 -2.07 -27.25 6.96
N ALA A 146 -2.97 -26.77 7.83
CA ALA A 146 -3.20 -27.35 9.14
C ALA A 146 -3.74 -28.78 9.06
N LEU A 147 -4.78 -28.99 8.24
CA LEU A 147 -5.42 -30.30 8.06
C LEU A 147 -4.45 -31.32 7.45
N HIS A 148 -3.72 -30.93 6.40
CA HIS A 148 -2.73 -31.80 5.77
C HIS A 148 -1.60 -32.18 6.73
N ARG A 149 -1.12 -31.22 7.55
CA ARG A 149 -0.08 -31.51 8.54
C ARG A 149 -0.59 -32.45 9.62
N PHE A 150 -1.81 -32.23 10.12
CA PHE A 150 -2.44 -33.06 11.14
C PHE A 150 -2.64 -34.51 10.67
N ASP A 151 -3.15 -34.70 9.45
CA ASP A 151 -3.27 -36.01 8.80
C ASP A 151 -1.92 -36.73 8.72
N SER A 152 -0.87 -36.02 8.30
CA SER A 152 0.45 -36.63 8.10
C SER A 152 1.17 -36.99 9.40
N THR A 153 1.03 -36.18 10.45
CA THR A 153 1.85 -36.34 11.67
C THR A 153 1.08 -36.78 12.91
N HIS A 154 -0.25 -36.81 12.85
CA HIS A 154 -1.13 -37.13 13.98
C HIS A 154 -0.83 -36.27 15.22
N SER A 155 -0.33 -35.05 15.02
CA SER A 155 0.09 -34.14 16.08
C SER A 155 -0.58 -32.78 15.95
N ILE A 156 -1.31 -32.39 17.00
CA ILE A 156 -1.96 -31.07 17.08
C ILE A 156 -0.91 -29.96 17.11
N GLN A 157 0.25 -30.22 17.73
CA GLN A 157 1.35 -29.27 17.80
C GLN A 157 1.91 -28.97 16.41
N ASP A 158 2.08 -29.99 15.56
CA ASP A 158 2.58 -29.80 14.20
C ASP A 158 1.56 -29.05 13.34
N ALA A 159 0.27 -29.35 13.50
CA ALA A 159 -0.80 -28.62 12.83
C ALA A 159 -0.79 -27.13 13.22
N SER A 160 -0.62 -26.83 14.51
CA SER A 160 -0.49 -25.45 15.02
C SER A 160 0.77 -24.75 14.46
N SER A 161 1.89 -25.46 14.38
CA SER A 161 3.12 -24.94 13.75
C SER A 161 2.91 -24.63 12.28
N ALA A 162 2.22 -25.50 11.53
CA ALA A 162 1.89 -25.24 10.12
C ALA A 162 0.98 -24.01 9.93
N VAL A 163 0.04 -23.78 10.84
CA VAL A 163 -0.78 -22.55 10.87
C VAL A 163 0.11 -21.33 11.05
N HIS A 164 1.04 -21.37 12.00
CA HIS A 164 1.95 -20.26 12.25
C HIS A 164 2.84 -19.98 11.04
N GLU A 165 3.53 -20.98 10.51
CA GLU A 165 4.41 -20.85 9.34
C GLU A 165 3.67 -20.25 8.14
N LYS A 166 2.46 -20.74 7.84
CA LYS A 166 1.67 -20.21 6.72
C LYS A 166 1.15 -18.80 6.95
N SER A 167 0.84 -18.45 8.19
CA SER A 167 0.43 -17.09 8.53
C SER A 167 1.59 -16.10 8.38
N GLU A 168 2.80 -16.47 8.82
CA GLU A 168 4.00 -15.64 8.65
C GLU A 168 4.36 -15.48 7.16
N MET A 169 4.34 -16.58 6.38
CA MET A 169 4.59 -16.49 4.93
C MET A 169 3.59 -15.55 4.23
N ALA A 170 2.31 -15.60 4.62
CA ALA A 170 1.30 -14.71 4.07
C ALA A 170 1.51 -13.25 4.49
N TYR A 171 1.97 -13.01 5.71
CA TYR A 171 2.35 -11.68 6.18
C TYR A 171 3.54 -11.12 5.38
N ASP A 172 4.60 -11.91 5.22
CA ASP A 172 5.79 -11.52 4.46
C ASP A 172 5.46 -11.20 3.00
N GLU A 173 4.56 -11.97 2.37
CA GLU A 173 4.07 -11.67 1.03
C GLU A 173 3.32 -10.33 0.98
N LEU A 174 2.41 -10.08 1.94
CA LEU A 174 1.69 -8.81 2.04
C LEU A 174 2.60 -7.61 2.32
N ASP A 175 3.67 -7.80 3.11
CA ASP A 175 4.65 -6.77 3.44
C ASP A 175 5.56 -6.45 2.24
N SER A 176 6.06 -7.48 1.56
CA SER A 176 6.88 -7.38 0.35
C SER A 176 6.12 -6.65 -0.77
N ASP A 177 4.83 -6.93 -0.89
CA ASP A 177 3.90 -6.27 -1.80
C ASP A 177 3.83 -4.74 -1.61
N LEU A 178 4.15 -4.22 -0.43
CA LEU A 178 4.21 -2.77 -0.16
C LEU A 178 5.53 -2.12 -0.57
N GLY A 179 6.53 -2.88 -1.06
CA GLY A 179 7.84 -2.37 -1.42
C GLY A 179 7.80 -1.19 -2.40
N LEU A 180 6.95 -1.25 -3.42
CA LEU A 180 6.76 -0.14 -4.37
C LEU A 180 6.19 1.12 -3.69
N LEU A 181 5.26 0.97 -2.74
CA LEU A 181 4.71 2.12 -1.99
C LEU A 181 5.77 2.76 -1.10
N ARG A 182 6.63 1.96 -0.45
CA ARG A 182 7.77 2.46 0.33
C ARG A 182 8.76 3.22 -0.55
N TYR A 183 9.05 2.69 -1.73
CA TYR A 183 9.88 3.36 -2.71
C TYR A 183 9.29 4.72 -3.13
N LEU A 184 7.99 4.78 -3.42
CA LEU A 184 7.31 6.04 -3.78
C LEU A 184 7.31 7.05 -2.63
N ALA A 185 7.07 6.59 -1.40
CA ALA A 185 7.10 7.46 -0.22
C ALA A 185 8.49 8.08 0.03
N TRP A 186 9.56 7.36 -0.31
CA TRP A 186 10.92 7.88 -0.31
C TRP A 186 11.21 8.79 -1.52
N ALA A 187 10.71 8.45 -2.71
CA ALA A 187 10.99 9.19 -3.94
C ALA A 187 10.38 10.61 -3.94
N ILE A 188 9.18 10.80 -3.38
CA ILE A 188 8.51 12.11 -3.35
C ILE A 188 9.38 13.20 -2.68
N PRO A 189 9.89 13.01 -1.43
CA PRO A 189 10.84 13.93 -0.81
C PRO A 189 12.10 14.17 -1.65
N SER A 190 12.63 13.14 -2.31
CA SER A 190 13.81 13.28 -3.17
C SER A 190 13.55 14.19 -4.37
N VAL A 191 12.37 14.10 -4.99
CA VAL A 191 11.96 15.04 -6.06
C VAL A 191 11.84 16.46 -5.52
N GLY A 192 11.27 16.64 -4.32
CA GLY A 192 11.23 17.94 -3.64
C GLY A 192 12.61 18.55 -3.40
N PHE A 193 13.56 17.72 -2.96
CA PHE A 193 14.95 18.11 -2.77
C PHE A 193 15.64 18.49 -4.09
N ILE A 194 15.38 17.75 -5.18
CA ILE A 194 15.88 18.12 -6.51
C ILE A 194 15.42 19.54 -6.91
N GLY A 195 14.15 19.88 -6.69
CA GLY A 195 13.66 21.24 -6.96
C GLY A 195 14.30 22.30 -6.06
N THR A 196 14.69 21.93 -4.85
CA THR A 196 15.43 22.82 -3.94
C THR A 196 16.85 23.08 -4.45
N VAL A 197 17.55 22.02 -4.86
CA VAL A 197 18.88 22.14 -5.47
C VAL A 197 18.81 22.98 -6.74
N ARG A 198 17.78 22.78 -7.58
CA ARG A 198 17.56 23.62 -8.77
C ARG A 198 17.33 25.07 -8.41
N GLY A 199 16.38 25.37 -7.53
CA GLY A 199 16.03 26.75 -7.18
C GLY A 199 17.17 27.50 -6.48
N ILE A 200 17.96 26.83 -5.63
CA ILE A 200 19.16 27.44 -5.05
C ILE A 200 20.24 27.65 -6.12
N GLY A 201 20.45 26.69 -7.03
CA GLY A 201 21.39 26.84 -8.13
C GLY A 201 21.06 28.02 -9.04
N GLU A 202 19.78 28.18 -9.39
CA GLU A 202 19.27 29.31 -10.17
C GLU A 202 19.43 30.64 -9.43
N ALA A 203 19.16 30.66 -8.12
CA ALA A 203 19.36 31.86 -7.29
C ALA A 203 20.84 32.30 -7.26
N LEU A 204 21.76 31.35 -7.12
CA LEU A 204 23.20 31.64 -7.10
C LEU A 204 23.71 32.12 -8.46
N ALA A 205 23.14 31.64 -9.56
CA ALA A 205 23.49 32.13 -10.90
C ALA A 205 23.11 33.60 -11.13
N GLN A 206 22.17 34.14 -10.34
CA GLN A 206 21.70 35.52 -10.40
C GLN A 206 22.32 36.41 -9.31
N ALA A 207 23.36 35.93 -8.62
CA ALA A 207 24.00 36.67 -7.53
C ALA A 207 24.55 38.04 -7.97
N ASP A 208 25.08 38.15 -9.19
CA ASP A 208 25.61 39.41 -9.72
C ASP A 208 24.51 40.47 -9.93
N GLU A 209 23.31 40.07 -10.32
CA GLU A 209 22.15 40.95 -10.49
C GLU A 209 21.63 41.44 -9.14
N ALA A 210 21.62 40.56 -8.14
CA ALA A 210 21.28 40.90 -6.77
C ALA A 210 22.25 41.92 -6.17
N ILE A 211 23.56 41.79 -6.43
CA ILE A 211 24.57 42.76 -5.98
C ILE A 211 24.34 44.13 -6.65
N LYS A 212 23.88 44.15 -7.90
CA LYS A 212 23.52 45.38 -8.63
C LYS A 212 22.18 46.00 -8.17
N GLY A 213 21.49 45.35 -7.23
CA GLY A 213 20.26 45.86 -6.61
C GLY A 213 18.97 45.19 -7.10
N ASP A 214 19.02 44.27 -8.06
CA ASP A 214 17.83 43.50 -8.49
C ASP A 214 17.81 42.11 -7.86
N ILE A 215 17.08 41.97 -6.76
CA ILE A 215 16.91 40.71 -6.03
C ILE A 215 15.69 39.91 -6.49
N SER A 216 14.97 40.37 -7.52
CA SER A 216 13.69 39.78 -7.92
C SER A 216 13.86 38.34 -8.38
N GLY A 217 14.89 38.07 -9.19
CA GLY A 217 15.22 36.74 -9.67
C GLY A 217 15.62 35.78 -8.55
N VAL A 218 16.49 36.23 -7.64
CA VAL A 218 16.92 35.46 -6.45
C VAL A 218 15.72 35.08 -5.58
N THR A 219 14.81 36.02 -5.37
CA THR A 219 13.59 35.82 -4.57
C THR A 219 12.66 34.79 -5.21
N ALA A 220 12.48 34.83 -6.54
CA ALA A 220 11.67 33.86 -7.27
C ALA A 220 12.28 32.44 -7.21
N SER A 221 13.59 32.34 -7.45
CA SER A 221 14.34 31.07 -7.46
C SER A 221 14.36 30.41 -6.08
N LEU A 222 14.49 31.21 -5.02
CA LEU A 222 14.41 30.72 -3.64
C LEU A 222 12.96 30.33 -3.27
N GLY A 223 11.97 31.04 -3.79
CA GLY A 223 10.54 30.68 -3.66
C GLY A 223 10.23 29.31 -4.23
N LEU A 224 10.72 29.02 -5.45
CA LEU A 224 10.66 27.69 -6.06
C LEU A 224 11.26 26.62 -5.15
N ALA A 225 12.46 26.87 -4.62
CA ALA A 225 13.16 25.90 -3.77
C ALA A 225 12.34 25.54 -2.51
N PHE A 226 11.83 26.55 -1.81
CA PHE A 226 10.99 26.33 -0.63
C PHE A 226 9.67 25.64 -0.96
N ASN A 227 8.99 26.05 -2.04
CA ASN A 227 7.72 25.47 -2.44
C ASN A 227 7.86 23.99 -2.81
N SER A 228 8.92 23.64 -3.55
CA SER A 228 9.21 22.26 -3.95
C SER A 228 9.37 21.34 -2.73
N THR A 229 10.17 21.75 -1.73
CA THR A 229 10.33 20.96 -0.49
C THR A 229 9.03 20.91 0.32
N LEU A 230 8.36 22.04 0.50
CA LEU A 230 7.12 22.10 1.29
C LEU A 230 6.07 21.12 0.76
N ILE A 231 5.79 21.16 -0.54
CA ILE A 231 4.79 20.30 -1.16
C ILE A 231 5.21 18.84 -1.09
N ALA A 232 6.46 18.52 -1.40
CA ALA A 232 6.95 17.14 -1.34
C ALA A 232 6.85 16.54 0.06
N LEU A 233 7.21 17.30 1.11
CA LEU A 233 7.11 16.84 2.50
C LEU A 233 5.65 16.64 2.92
N LEU A 234 4.75 17.57 2.60
CA LEU A 234 3.33 17.43 2.92
C LEU A 234 2.71 16.18 2.27
N LEU A 235 3.02 15.94 0.99
CA LEU A 235 2.54 14.76 0.27
C LEU A 235 3.14 13.46 0.84
N SER A 236 4.44 13.47 1.19
CA SER A 236 5.11 12.31 1.77
C SER A 236 4.56 11.95 3.16
N ILE A 237 4.31 12.94 4.03
CA ILE A 237 3.70 12.71 5.35
C ILE A 237 2.31 12.09 5.19
N ALA A 238 1.49 12.62 4.29
CA ALA A 238 0.16 12.08 4.01
C ALA A 238 0.24 10.63 3.49
N LEU A 239 1.13 10.35 2.53
CA LEU A 239 1.32 9.00 2.00
C LEU A 239 1.80 8.01 3.06
N MET A 240 2.79 8.41 3.87
CA MET A 240 3.31 7.58 4.97
C MET A 240 2.23 7.26 6.00
N PHE A 241 1.36 8.22 6.32
CA PHE A 241 0.22 7.98 7.20
C PHE A 241 -0.71 6.90 6.65
N PHE A 242 -1.12 7.00 5.37
CA PHE A 242 -1.98 5.97 4.77
C PHE A 242 -1.30 4.61 4.65
N LEU A 243 0.01 4.60 4.35
CA LEU A 243 0.79 3.37 4.30
C LEU A 243 0.81 2.67 5.66
N HIS A 244 1.05 3.43 6.73
CA HIS A 244 1.01 2.92 8.10
C HIS A 244 -0.37 2.35 8.47
N LEU A 245 -1.46 3.04 8.11
CA LEU A 245 -2.82 2.53 8.33
C LEU A 245 -3.07 1.21 7.59
N LEU A 246 -2.55 1.05 6.37
CA LEU A 246 -2.69 -0.18 5.60
C LEU A 246 -1.89 -1.32 6.22
N GLN A 247 -0.64 -1.08 6.64
CA GLN A 247 0.20 -2.05 7.33
C GLN A 247 -0.49 -2.58 8.60
N GLY A 248 -0.98 -1.68 9.45
CA GLY A 248 -1.71 -2.10 10.66
C GLY A 248 -2.98 -2.92 10.36
N LYS A 249 -3.65 -2.66 9.23
CA LYS A 249 -4.79 -3.49 8.79
C LYS A 249 -4.35 -4.87 8.27
N GLN A 250 -3.20 -4.98 7.61
CA GLN A 250 -2.65 -6.26 7.15
C GLN A 250 -2.20 -7.12 8.34
N GLU A 251 -1.46 -6.55 9.29
CA GLU A 251 -1.06 -7.22 10.54
C GLU A 251 -2.29 -7.75 11.29
N LYS A 252 -3.28 -6.88 11.51
CA LYS A 252 -4.52 -7.27 12.18
C LYS A 252 -5.28 -8.37 11.45
N LEU A 253 -5.33 -8.32 10.11
CA LEU A 253 -5.96 -9.37 9.31
C LEU A 253 -5.30 -10.72 9.60
N ILE A 254 -3.97 -10.82 9.52
CA ILE A 254 -3.25 -12.08 9.74
C ILE A 254 -3.49 -12.61 11.17
N LEU A 255 -3.49 -11.73 12.17
CA LEU A 255 -3.82 -12.10 13.54
C LEU A 255 -5.26 -12.62 13.68
N ASP A 256 -6.25 -11.92 13.11
CA ASP A 256 -7.66 -12.34 13.10
C ASP A 256 -7.80 -13.73 12.42
N LEU A 257 -7.07 -13.98 11.32
CA LEU A 257 -7.08 -15.27 10.62
C LEU A 257 -6.46 -16.39 11.46
N LYS A 258 -5.29 -16.14 12.06
CA LYS A 258 -4.61 -17.11 12.93
C LYS A 258 -5.50 -17.49 14.11
N GLU A 259 -6.09 -16.50 14.77
CA GLU A 259 -7.01 -16.71 15.90
C GLU A 259 -8.23 -17.53 15.47
N PHE A 260 -8.81 -17.22 14.31
CA PHE A 260 -9.93 -17.99 13.76
C PHE A 260 -9.56 -19.46 13.58
N VAL A 261 -8.42 -19.76 12.94
CA VAL A 261 -7.99 -21.15 12.70
C VAL A 261 -7.68 -21.86 14.02
N SER A 262 -7.01 -21.21 14.96
CA SER A 262 -6.75 -21.78 16.28
C SER A 262 -8.05 -22.15 17.01
N LYS A 263 -9.04 -21.26 17.05
CA LYS A 263 -10.30 -21.48 17.78
C LYS A 263 -11.27 -22.42 17.08
N ARG A 264 -11.31 -22.41 15.75
CA ARG A 264 -12.34 -23.12 14.96
C ARG A 264 -11.83 -24.39 14.27
N VAL A 265 -10.52 -24.59 14.20
CA VAL A 265 -9.92 -25.77 13.56
C VAL A 265 -9.07 -26.52 14.58
N ILE A 266 -8.02 -25.89 15.11
CA ILE A 266 -7.05 -26.56 16.01
C ILE A 266 -7.73 -27.02 17.31
N ALA A 267 -8.57 -26.19 17.93
CA ALA A 267 -9.29 -26.55 19.15
C ALA A 267 -10.28 -27.72 19.00
N LEU A 268 -10.63 -28.10 17.76
CA LEU A 268 -11.48 -29.25 17.48
C LEU A 268 -10.67 -30.52 17.20
N MET A 269 -9.36 -30.42 16.96
CA MET A 269 -8.51 -31.58 16.73
C MET A 269 -8.34 -32.40 18.02
N LYS A 270 -8.37 -33.72 17.89
CA LYS A 270 -8.10 -34.65 18.98
C LYS A 270 -7.27 -35.82 18.46
N THR A 271 -6.22 -36.17 19.19
CA THR A 271 -5.47 -37.40 18.94
C THR A 271 -6.07 -38.52 19.79
N PRO A 272 -6.36 -39.71 19.23
CA PRO A 272 -6.74 -40.85 20.06
C PRO A 272 -5.58 -41.19 21.00
N GLU A 273 -5.84 -41.31 22.31
CA GLU A 273 -4.89 -41.94 23.23
C GLU A 273 -4.75 -43.40 22.78
N HIS A 274 -3.52 -43.85 22.54
CA HIS A 274 -3.27 -45.28 22.45
C HIS A 274 -3.61 -45.86 23.82
N GLU A 275 -4.70 -46.62 23.91
CA GLU A 275 -4.87 -47.59 24.99
C GLU A 275 -3.66 -48.53 24.93
N GLU A 276 -2.67 -48.30 25.78
CA GLU A 276 -1.73 -49.35 26.15
C GLU A 276 -2.57 -50.46 26.76
N THR A 277 -2.96 -51.44 25.94
CA THR A 277 -3.38 -52.74 26.42
C THR A 277 -2.25 -53.29 27.27
N HIS A 278 -2.32 -53.04 28.58
CA HIS A 278 -1.62 -53.80 29.59
C HIS A 278 -2.16 -55.23 29.49
N ILE A 279 -1.59 -56.00 28.57
CA ILE A 279 -1.71 -57.45 28.56
C ILE A 279 -0.96 -57.91 29.81
N SER A 280 -1.67 -58.00 30.92
CA SER A 280 -1.19 -58.65 32.13
C SER A 280 -1.04 -60.13 31.80
N PHE A 281 0.18 -60.55 31.46
CA PHE A 281 0.54 -61.95 31.48
C PHE A 281 0.57 -62.40 32.95
N THR A 282 -0.53 -63.00 33.39
CA THR A 282 -0.56 -63.88 34.57
C THR A 282 -0.47 -65.33 34.12
#